data_AF-A0A8T5ISE5-F1
#
_entry.id   AF-A0A8T5ISE5-F1
#
_cell.length_a   1.000
_cell.length_b   1.000
_cell.length_c   1.000
_cell.angle_alpha   90.00
_cell.angle_beta   90.00
_cell.angle_gamma   90.00
#
_symmetry.space_group_name_H-M   'P 1'
#
loop_
_entity.id
_entity.type
_entity.pdbx_description
1 polymer ?
#
loop_
_entity_poly.entity_id
_entity_poly.type
_entity_poly.pdbx_seq_one_letter_code
_entity_poly.pdbx_strand_id
1 'polypeptide(L)'
;MKVNELIEFVGYVIEENTLPKNVSATLNKILNILNADEDVNVKKNKCCNELEELESNGNNIEAGIRVQILDIASSIEQLDL
;
A
#
# COMPACT_ATOMS: atom_id res chain seq x y z
N MET A 1 -12.90 -5.14 2.62
CA MET A 1 -11.99 -5.79 1.65
C MET A 1 -11.25 -6.91 2.35
N LYS A 2 -10.99 -8.06 1.71
CA LYS A 2 -10.17 -9.11 2.33
C LYS A 2 -8.67 -8.84 2.14
N VAL A 3 -7.85 -9.34 3.06
CA VAL A 3 -6.38 -9.18 2.99
C VAL A 3 -5.80 -9.71 1.67
N ASN A 4 -6.26 -10.88 1.21
CA ASN A 4 -5.75 -11.47 -0.04
C ASN A 4 -6.12 -10.64 -1.27
N GLU A 5 -7.33 -10.08 -1.31
CA GLU A 5 -7.77 -9.18 -2.39
C GLU A 5 -6.89 -7.92 -2.44
N LEU A 6 -6.48 -7.41 -1.27
CA LEU A 6 -5.55 -6.28 -1.18
C LEU A 6 -4.12 -6.64 -1.60
N ILE A 7 -3.64 -7.83 -1.24
CA ILE A 7 -2.33 -8.32 -1.71
C ILE A 7 -2.32 -8.38 -3.23
N GLU A 8 -3.36 -8.94 -3.86
CA GLU A 8 -3.49 -9.01 -5.31
C GLU A 8 -3.54 -7.61 -5.93
N PHE A 9 -4.32 -6.69 -5.36
CA PHE A 9 -4.42 -5.32 -5.87
C PHE A 9 -3.10 -4.56 -5.78
N VAL A 10 -2.40 -4.62 -4.64
CA VAL A 10 -1.09 -3.96 -4.48
C VAL A 10 -0.06 -4.58 -5.42
N GLY A 11 -0.06 -5.91 -5.58
CA GLY A 11 0.79 -6.61 -6.54
C GLY A 11 0.58 -6.11 -7.98
N TYR A 12 -0.69 -6.05 -8.41
CA TYR A 12 -1.07 -5.51 -9.71
C TYR A 12 -0.58 -4.07 -9.93
N VAL A 13 -0.72 -3.19 -8.93
CA VAL A 13 -0.24 -1.81 -9.04
C VAL A 13 1.28 -1.74 -9.23
N ILE A 14 2.04 -2.61 -8.55
CA ILE A 14 3.50 -2.69 -8.70
C ILE A 14 3.90 -3.19 -10.09
N GLU A 15 3.20 -4.19 -10.62
CA GLU A 15 3.54 -4.84 -11.90
C GLU A 15 3.15 -3.98 -13.11
N GLU A 16 2.01 -3.31 -13.07
CA GLU A 16 1.44 -2.61 -14.23
C GLU A 16 1.88 -1.14 -14.36
N ASN A 17 2.60 -0.60 -13.37
CA ASN A 17 3.00 0.80 -13.36
C ASN A 17 4.52 0.96 -13.28
N THR A 18 5.05 1.93 -14.03
CA THR A 18 6.44 2.37 -13.82
C THR A 18 6.49 3.29 -12.61
N LEU A 19 6.72 2.71 -11.44
CA LEU A 19 6.70 3.43 -10.18
C LEU A 19 8.07 4.07 -9.86
N PRO A 20 8.09 5.29 -9.28
CA PRO A 20 9.27 5.82 -8.63
C PRO A 20 9.82 4.85 -7.58
N LYS A 21 11.15 4.82 -7.40
CA LYS A 21 11.81 3.86 -6.48
C LYS A 21 11.25 3.89 -5.07
N ASN A 22 10.95 5.09 -4.54
CA ASN A 22 10.38 5.25 -3.21
C ASN A 22 8.97 4.65 -3.12
N VAL A 23 8.12 4.89 -4.13
CA VAL A 23 6.76 4.32 -4.18
C VAL A 23 6.84 2.80 -4.27
N SER A 24 7.63 2.27 -5.20
CA SER A 24 7.82 0.82 -5.35
C SER A 24 8.34 0.17 -4.07
N ALA A 25 9.32 0.79 -3.39
CA ALA A 25 9.83 0.30 -2.12
C ALA A 25 8.75 0.26 -1.03
N THR A 26 7.96 1.32 -0.87
CA THR A 26 6.85 1.37 0.08
C THR A 26 5.79 0.30 -0.22
N LEU A 27 5.35 0.17 -1.47
CA LEU A 27 4.34 -0.84 -1.82
C LEU A 27 4.84 -2.27 -1.59
N ASN A 28 6.11 -2.55 -1.85
CA ASN A 28 6.72 -3.85 -1.51
C ASN A 28 6.77 -4.10 0.00
N LYS A 29 7.04 -3.08 0.83
CA LYS A 29 6.94 -3.21 2.30
C LYS A 29 5.50 -3.51 2.72
N ILE A 30 4.51 -2.84 2.14
CA ILE A 30 3.09 -3.08 2.40
C ILE A 30 2.73 -4.54 2.07
N LEU A 31 3.17 -5.08 0.94
CA LEU A 31 2.98 -6.51 0.62
C LEU A 31 3.56 -7.43 1.69
N ASN A 32 4.78 -7.15 2.17
CA ASN A 32 5.41 -7.94 3.23
C ASN A 32 4.63 -7.89 4.54
N ILE A 33 4.09 -6.72 4.91
CA ILE A 33 3.25 -6.55 6.09
C ILE A 33 1.95 -7.35 5.94
N LEU A 34 1.27 -7.23 4.79
CA LEU A 34 0.00 -7.94 4.55
C LEU A 34 0.17 -9.47 4.58
N ASN A 35 1.32 -9.98 4.13
CA ASN A 35 1.66 -11.40 4.14
C ASN A 35 2.21 -11.91 5.49
N ALA A 36 2.52 -11.03 6.45
CA ALA A 36 3.05 -11.45 7.75
C ALA A 36 2.04 -12.28 8.55
N ASP A 37 2.51 -13.15 9.44
CA ASP A 37 1.63 -13.87 10.37
C ASP A 37 1.32 -12.98 11.59
N GLU A 38 0.43 -12.00 11.37
CA GLU A 38 0.06 -10.98 12.33
C GLU A 38 -1.45 -10.66 12.27
N ASP A 39 -2.00 -10.11 13.35
CA ASP A 39 -3.38 -9.64 13.42
C ASP A 39 -3.67 -8.55 12.37
N VAL A 40 -4.90 -8.54 11.84
CA VAL A 40 -5.29 -7.63 10.76
C VAL A 40 -5.18 -6.16 11.16
N ASN A 41 -5.45 -5.81 12.42
CA ASN A 41 -5.35 -4.43 12.91
C ASN A 41 -3.88 -4.00 13.02
N VAL A 42 -2.99 -4.93 13.40
CA VAL A 42 -1.54 -4.67 13.43
C VAL A 42 -1.02 -4.42 12.03
N LYS A 43 -1.42 -5.25 11.06
CA LYS A 43 -1.07 -5.07 9.64
C LYS A 43 -1.57 -3.73 9.11
N LYS A 44 -2.83 -3.40 9.37
CA LYS A 44 -3.47 -2.14 8.99
C LYS A 44 -2.68 -0.94 9.48
N ASN A 45 -2.40 -0.89 10.79
CA ASN A 45 -1.63 0.21 11.39
C ASN A 45 -0.24 0.35 10.77
N LYS A 46 0.48 -0.76 10.56
CA LYS A 46 1.80 -0.73 9.91
C LYS A 46 1.73 -0.23 8.48
N CYS A 47 0.73 -0.67 7.70
CA CYS A 47 0.56 -0.22 6.32
C CYS A 47 0.22 1.28 6.24
N CYS A 48 -0.64 1.79 7.13
CA CYS A 48 -0.94 3.22 7.22
C CYS A 48 0.32 4.03 7.50
N ASN A 49 1.15 3.62 8.46
CA ASN A 49 2.41 4.31 8.77
C ASN A 49 3.36 4.39 7.56
N GLU A 50 3.47 3.33 6.78
CA GLU A 50 4.32 3.31 5.57
C GLU A 50 3.79 4.25 4.47
N LEU A 51 2.47 4.40 4.36
CA LEU A 51 1.84 5.35 3.44
C LEU A 51 2.02 6.81 3.90
N GLU A 52 1.87 7.09 5.19
CA GLU A 52 2.14 8.41 5.76
C GLU A 52 3.60 8.85 5.53
N GLU A 53 4.54 7.92 5.66
CA GLU A 53 5.96 8.17 5.36
C GLU A 53 6.18 8.47 3.87
N LEU A 54 5.46 7.78 2.98
CA LEU A 54 5.53 8.01 1.53
C LEU A 54 5.00 9.40 1.15
N GLU A 55 3.88 9.82 1.73
CA GLU A 55 3.30 11.15 1.49
C GLU A 55 4.24 12.27 1.98
N SER A 56 4.80 12.09 3.18
CA SER A 56 5.70 13.08 3.80
C SER A 56 6.98 13.31 2.99
N ASN A 57 7.43 12.30 2.24
CA ASN A 57 8.64 12.36 1.41
C ASN A 57 8.35 12.50 -0.10
N GLY A 58 7.08 12.59 -0.50
CA GLY A 58 6.59 12.36 -1.86
C GLY A 58 6.28 13.62 -2.68
N ASN A 59 7.25 14.50 -2.92
CA ASN A 59 7.02 15.71 -3.73
C ASN A 59 6.98 15.51 -5.25
N ASN A 60 7.17 14.28 -5.76
CA ASN A 60 7.27 14.00 -7.21
C ASN A 60 6.46 12.78 -7.68
N ILE A 61 5.41 12.40 -6.96
CA ILE A 61 4.53 11.31 -7.42
C ILE A 61 3.55 11.87 -8.47
N GLU A 62 3.50 11.24 -9.64
CA GLU A 62 2.55 11.58 -10.71
C GLU A 62 1.10 11.38 -10.26
N ALA A 63 0.19 12.19 -10.81
CA ALA A 63 -1.21 12.21 -10.38
C ALA A 63 -1.91 10.84 -10.49
N GLY A 64 -1.64 10.06 -11.54
CA GLY A 64 -2.21 8.72 -11.70
C GLY A 64 -1.77 7.75 -10.61
N ILE A 65 -0.48 7.79 -10.25
CA ILE A 65 0.08 6.96 -9.17
C ILE A 65 -0.48 7.40 -7.81
N ARG A 66 -0.70 8.72 -7.59
CA ARG A 66 -1.33 9.22 -6.35
C ARG A 66 -2.74 8.67 -6.17
N VAL A 67 -3.54 8.58 -7.24
CA VAL A 67 -4.89 7.99 -7.17
C VAL A 67 -4.81 6.53 -6.76
N GLN A 68 -3.91 5.74 -7.36
CA GLN A 68 -3.71 4.33 -6.97
C GLN A 68 -3.26 4.20 -5.51
N ILE A 69 -2.39 5.08 -5.02
CA ILE A 69 -1.97 5.11 -3.61
C ILE A 69 -3.17 5.40 -2.69
N LEU A 70 -4.03 6.34 -3.05
CA LEU A 70 -5.25 6.65 -2.29
C LEU A 70 -6.23 5.47 -2.29
N ASP A 71 -6.37 4.77 -3.41
CA ASP A 71 -7.20 3.57 -3.51
C ASP A 71 -6.67 2.46 -2.58
N ILE A 72 -5.34 2.27 -2.55
CA ILE A 72 -4.67 1.34 -1.64
C ILE A 72 -4.89 1.75 -0.18
N ALA A 73 -4.70 3.03 0.15
CA ALA A 73 -4.92 3.56 1.51
C ALA A 73 -6.36 3.31 1.98
N SER A 74 -7.34 3.66 1.15
CA SER A 74 -8.76 3.43 1.41
C SER A 74 -9.07 1.94 1.61
N SER A 75 -8.41 1.08 0.83
CA SER A 75 -8.58 -0.38 0.92
C SER A 75 -8.00 -0.94 2.22
N ILE A 76 -6.85 -0.43 2.67
CA ILE A 76 -6.24 -0.75 3.98
C ILE A 76 -7.18 -0.31 5.12
N GLU A 77 -7.79 0.87 5.01
CA GLU A 77 -8.75 1.38 5.99
C GLU A 77 -10.02 0.52 6.08
N GLN A 78 -10.39 -0.16 4.99
CA GLN A 78 -11.54 -1.08 4.91
C GLN A 78 -11.16 -2.55 5.14
N LEU A 79 -9.94 -2.83 5.61
CA LEU A 79 -9.61 -4.17 6.10
C LEU A 79 -10.38 -4.42 7.39
N ASP A 80 -11.27 -5.39 7.30
CA ASP A 80 -12.08 -5.91 8.41
C ASP A 80 -11.73 -7.39 8.62
N LEU A 81 -11.94 -7.88 9.86
CA LEU A 81 -11.64 -9.26 10.30
C LEU A 81 -12.45 -10.33 9.55
#